data_AF-A0A831PLN4-F1
#
_entry.id   AF-A0A831PLN4-F1
#
_cell.length_a   1.000
_cell.length_b   1.000
_cell.length_c   1.000
_cell.angle_alpha   90.00
_cell.angle_beta   90.00
_cell.angle_gamma   90.00
#
_symmetry.space_group_name_H-M   'P 1'
#
loop_
_entity.id
_entity.type
_entity.pdbx_description
1 polymer ?
#
loop_
_entity_poly.entity_id
_entity_poly.type
_entity_poly.pdbx_seq_one_letter_code
_entity_poly.pdbx_strand_id
1 'polypeptide(L)'
;MTILMKIGYPCANRSIGCSPSRTFDLRVFSRDHLILTIAENLSCLARILEFNRKAGLYFFVIGPGLIPYATHPANTLNWAEEFAADFAAVGAFVRDAGMQGCGSRSG
;
A
#
# COMPACT_ATOMS: atom_id res chain seq x y z
N MET A 1 3.67 -33.77 -3.00
CA MET A 1 3.94 -32.33 -3.22
C MET A 1 2.65 -31.58 -2.91
N THR A 2 2.49 -31.14 -1.66
CA THR A 2 1.26 -30.49 -1.20
C THR A 2 1.23 -29.09 -1.80
N ILE A 3 0.29 -28.84 -2.71
CA ILE A 3 0.03 -27.47 -3.20
C ILE A 3 -0.57 -26.71 -2.02
N LEU A 4 0.26 -25.92 -1.34
CA LEU A 4 -0.20 -25.01 -0.31
C LEU A 4 -0.98 -23.88 -1.01
N MET A 5 -2.31 -24.00 -1.05
CA MET A 5 -3.17 -22.92 -1.53
C MET A 5 -3.01 -21.72 -0.59
N LYS A 6 -2.54 -20.60 -1.13
CA LYS A 6 -2.38 -19.33 -0.42
C LYS A 6 -3.49 -18.38 -0.90
N ILE A 7 -4.37 -17.99 0.02
CA ILE A 7 -5.53 -17.14 -0.26
C ILE A 7 -5.08 -15.67 -0.28
N GLY A 8 -5.34 -14.97 -1.38
CA GLY A 8 -5.23 -13.51 -1.46
C GLY A 8 -6.63 -12.88 -1.54
N TYR A 9 -6.80 -11.70 -0.96
CA TYR A 9 -8.04 -10.91 -1.08
C TYR A 9 -7.73 -9.53 -1.68
N PRO A 10 -8.65 -8.96 -2.48
CA PRO A 10 -8.46 -7.63 -3.05
C PRO A 10 -8.47 -6.57 -1.94
N CYS A 11 -7.48 -5.65 -2.00
CA CYS A 11 -7.18 -4.38 -1.32
C CYS A 11 -7.93 -3.87 -0.05
N ALA A 12 -9.10 -4.37 0.31
CA ALA A 12 -9.91 -3.89 1.42
C ALA A 12 -9.96 -4.90 2.57
N ASN A 13 -9.09 -4.72 3.56
CA ASN A 13 -9.25 -5.38 4.85
C ASN A 13 -10.22 -4.58 5.72
N ARG A 14 -11.50 -4.97 5.73
CA ARG A 14 -12.54 -4.27 6.50
C ARG A 14 -12.35 -4.40 8.02
N SER A 15 -11.55 -5.36 8.49
CA SER A 15 -11.35 -5.64 9.91
C SER A 15 -10.32 -4.73 10.58
N ILE A 16 -9.48 -4.01 9.82
CA ILE A 16 -8.40 -3.17 10.36
C ILE A 16 -8.85 -1.74 10.67
N GLY A 17 -10.01 -1.32 10.15
CA GLY A 17 -10.59 0.00 10.41
C GLY A 17 -9.87 1.17 9.75
N CYS A 18 -9.01 0.91 8.76
CA CYS A 18 -8.37 1.93 7.92
C CYS A 18 -8.47 1.55 6.44
N SER A 19 -8.24 2.52 5.56
CA SER A 19 -8.18 2.30 4.10
C SER A 19 -6.81 2.76 3.57
N PRO A 20 -6.11 1.93 2.78
CA PRO A 20 -4.85 2.32 2.13
C PRO A 20 -5.08 3.06 0.80
N SER A 21 -6.33 3.47 0.53
CA SER A 21 -6.73 4.15 -0.71
C SER A 21 -7.60 5.38 -0.44
N ARG A 22 -7.30 6.14 0.62
CA ARG A 22 -7.97 7.39 0.92
C ARG A 22 -7.63 8.42 -0.15
N THR A 23 -8.61 9.24 -0.49
CA THR A 23 -8.49 10.41 -1.35
C THR A 23 -9.23 11.57 -0.69
N PHE A 24 -9.01 12.77 -1.18
CA PHE A 24 -9.73 13.98 -0.77
C PHE A 24 -10.35 14.65 -2.00
N ASP A 25 -11.08 15.75 -1.80
CA ASP A 25 -11.70 16.51 -2.89
C ASP A 25 -10.66 17.41 -3.58
N LEU A 26 -10.65 17.45 -4.91
CA LEU A 26 -9.67 18.25 -5.67
C LEU A 26 -9.74 19.76 -5.34
N ARG A 27 -10.88 20.26 -4.86
CA ARG A 27 -11.05 21.67 -4.45
C ARG A 27 -10.17 22.07 -3.28
N VAL A 28 -9.81 21.11 -2.42
CA VAL A 28 -8.92 21.35 -1.27
C VAL A 28 -7.49 20.91 -1.56
N PHE A 29 -7.13 20.67 -2.82
CA PHE A 29 -5.81 20.19 -3.17
C PHE A 29 -4.71 21.15 -2.74
N SER A 30 -3.77 20.61 -1.96
CA SER A 30 -2.51 21.24 -1.61
C SER A 30 -1.43 20.16 -1.53
N ARG A 31 -0.15 20.56 -1.65
CA ARG A 31 0.98 19.66 -1.45
C ARG A 31 0.91 18.98 -0.07
N ASP A 32 0.54 19.74 0.97
CA ASP A 32 0.46 19.23 2.34
C ASP A 32 -0.66 18.20 2.51
N HIS A 33 -1.84 18.44 1.93
CA HIS A 33 -2.92 17.45 1.94
C HIS A 33 -2.53 16.18 1.17
N LEU A 34 -1.82 16.32 0.06
CA LEU A 34 -1.32 15.17 -0.69
C LEU A 34 -0.34 14.35 0.14
N ILE A 35 0.67 14.99 0.74
CA ILE A 35 1.67 14.34 1.61
C ILE A 35 0.98 13.64 2.78
N LEU A 36 0.08 14.33 3.48
CA LEU A 36 -0.66 13.78 4.62
C LEU A 36 -1.45 12.53 4.19
N THR A 37 -2.16 12.60 3.07
CA THR A 37 -3.00 11.48 2.60
C THR A 37 -2.14 10.28 2.17
N ILE A 38 -1.00 10.51 1.50
CA ILE A 38 -0.06 9.44 1.14
C ILE A 38 0.50 8.78 2.42
N ALA A 39 0.90 9.58 3.41
CA ALA A 39 1.41 9.07 4.68
C ALA A 39 0.35 8.22 5.43
N GLU A 40 -0.90 8.68 5.48
CA GLU A 40 -2.01 7.91 6.06
C GLU A 40 -2.23 6.58 5.32
N ASN A 41 -2.19 6.60 3.99
CA ASN A 41 -2.37 5.42 3.15
C ASN A 41 -1.24 4.40 3.37
N LEU A 42 0.02 4.84 3.43
CA LEU A 42 1.19 4.00 3.70
C LEU A 42 1.15 3.41 5.12
N SER A 43 0.76 4.20 6.11
CA SER A 43 0.55 3.74 7.49
C SER A 43 -0.53 2.66 7.57
N CYS A 44 -1.63 2.83 6.85
CA CYS A 44 -2.67 1.80 6.76
C CYS A 44 -2.18 0.54 6.04
N LEU A 45 -1.42 0.69 4.95
CA LEU A 45 -0.81 -0.44 4.24
C LEU A 45 0.09 -1.25 5.17
N ALA A 46 0.95 -0.60 5.96
CA ALA A 46 1.82 -1.28 6.92
C ALA A 46 1.00 -2.09 7.95
N ARG A 47 -0.11 -1.54 8.46
CA ARG A 47 -1.02 -2.26 9.36
C ARG A 47 -1.68 -3.47 8.70
N ILE A 48 -2.07 -3.35 7.43
CA ILE A 48 -2.62 -4.47 6.63
C ILE A 48 -1.58 -5.57 6.47
N LEU A 49 -0.33 -5.21 6.16
CA LEU A 49 0.75 -6.18 6.00
C LEU A 49 1.08 -6.87 7.34
N GLU A 50 1.11 -6.14 8.45
CA GLU A 50 1.32 -6.74 9.77
C GLU A 50 0.19 -7.70 10.16
N PHE A 51 -1.06 -7.33 9.88
CA PHE A 51 -2.20 -8.23 10.08
C PHE A 51 -2.10 -9.47 9.20
N ASN A 52 -1.79 -9.29 7.91
CA ASN A 52 -1.65 -10.36 6.95
C ASN A 52 -0.59 -11.37 7.40
N ARG A 53 0.52 -10.90 7.96
CA ARG A 53 1.59 -11.75 8.51
C ARG A 53 1.07 -12.62 9.65
N LYS A 54 0.34 -12.03 10.60
CA LYS A 54 -0.27 -12.73 11.74
C LYS A 54 -1.36 -13.71 11.32
N ALA A 55 -2.11 -13.38 10.27
CA ALA A 55 -3.20 -14.20 9.74
C ALA A 55 -2.74 -15.28 8.74
N GLY A 56 -1.44 -15.34 8.38
CA GLY A 56 -0.92 -16.27 7.39
C GLY A 56 -1.37 -15.96 5.94
N LEU A 57 -1.71 -14.70 5.66
CA LEU A 57 -2.14 -14.23 4.34
C LEU A 57 -0.92 -13.65 3.61
N TYR A 58 -0.38 -14.40 2.66
CA TYR A 58 0.88 -14.01 1.99
C TYR A 58 0.70 -13.30 0.65
N PHE A 59 -0.54 -13.09 0.20
CA PHE A 59 -0.83 -12.40 -1.05
C PHE A 59 -1.64 -11.14 -0.80
N PHE A 60 -1.19 -10.04 -1.39
CA PHE A 60 -1.89 -8.77 -1.34
C PHE A 60 -1.72 -8.01 -2.66
N VAL A 61 -2.65 -7.11 -2.93
CA VAL A 61 -2.62 -6.21 -4.09
C VAL A 61 -2.55 -4.79 -3.55
N ILE A 62 -1.63 -3.98 -4.10
CA ILE A 62 -1.62 -2.54 -3.86
C ILE A 62 -2.54 -1.89 -4.90
N GLY A 63 -3.57 -1.19 -4.44
CA GLY A 63 -4.48 -0.47 -5.32
C GLY A 63 -3.88 0.85 -5.84
N PRO A 64 -4.35 1.36 -6.98
CA PRO A 64 -3.86 2.62 -7.56
C PRO A 64 -4.15 3.84 -6.67
N GLY A 65 -5.10 3.73 -5.73
CA GLY A 65 -5.44 4.78 -4.78
C GLY A 65 -4.44 4.98 -3.65
N LEU A 66 -3.35 4.20 -3.57
CA LEU A 66 -2.28 4.41 -2.58
C LEU A 66 -1.71 5.84 -2.68
N ILE A 67 -1.53 6.32 -3.92
CA ILE A 67 -1.05 7.66 -4.24
C ILE A 67 -2.20 8.43 -4.93
N PRO A 68 -2.93 9.28 -4.19
CA PRO A 68 -3.97 10.12 -4.78
C PRO A 68 -3.38 11.01 -5.87
N TYR A 69 -4.08 11.18 -6.98
CA TYR A 69 -3.68 12.11 -8.04
C TYR A 69 -2.27 11.86 -8.62
N ALA A 70 -1.76 10.63 -8.56
CA ALA A 70 -0.41 10.27 -9.01
C ALA A 70 -0.06 10.76 -10.43
N THR A 71 -1.04 10.73 -11.35
CA THR A 71 -0.89 11.15 -12.75
C THR A 71 -1.60 12.46 -13.06
N HIS A 72 -2.11 13.17 -12.06
CA HIS A 72 -2.89 14.39 -12.28
C HIS A 72 -1.95 15.60 -12.45
N PRO A 73 -2.23 16.55 -13.37
CA PRO A 73 -1.35 17.71 -13.60
C PRO A 73 -1.11 18.62 -12.38
N ALA A 74 -2.07 18.66 -11.45
CA ALA A 74 -1.93 19.42 -10.20
C ALA A 74 -0.87 18.83 -9.24
N ASN A 75 -0.53 17.54 -9.42
CA ASN A 75 0.49 16.88 -8.62
C ASN A 75 1.89 17.19 -9.18
N THR A 76 2.57 18.13 -8.52
CA THR A 76 3.97 18.48 -8.81
C THR A 76 4.95 17.84 -7.82
N LEU A 77 4.46 17.02 -6.88
CA LEU A 77 5.27 16.37 -5.87
C LEU A 77 6.00 15.17 -6.47
N ASN A 78 7.32 15.09 -6.28
CA ASN A 78 8.08 13.87 -6.52
C ASN A 78 7.84 12.86 -5.39
N TRP A 79 6.65 12.27 -5.36
CA TRP A 79 6.22 11.35 -4.29
C TRP A 79 7.08 10.09 -4.20
N ALA A 80 7.72 9.67 -5.30
CA ALA A 80 8.60 8.51 -5.31
C ALA A 80 9.88 8.77 -4.49
N GLU A 81 10.42 9.98 -4.56
CA GLU A 81 11.58 10.41 -3.78
C GLU A 81 11.19 10.77 -2.34
N GLU A 82 10.12 11.56 -2.17
CA GLU A 82 9.62 12.00 -0.86
C GLU A 82 9.32 10.81 0.07
N PHE A 83 8.74 9.72 -0.46
CA PHE A 83 8.37 8.53 0.30
C PHE A 83 9.28 7.32 0.03
N ALA A 84 10.48 7.54 -0.51
CA ALA A 84 11.40 6.45 -0.88
C ALA A 84 11.72 5.53 0.32
N ALA A 85 11.92 6.12 1.50
CA ALA A 85 12.19 5.39 2.73
C ALA A 85 11.01 4.51 3.15
N ASP A 86 9.78 5.01 3.06
CA ASP A 86 8.57 4.27 3.39
C ASP A 86 8.35 3.09 2.43
N PHE A 87 8.53 3.32 1.12
CA PHE A 87 8.45 2.25 0.12
C PHE A 87 9.53 1.17 0.35
N ALA A 88 10.75 1.59 0.71
CA ALA A 88 11.82 0.67 1.04
C ALA A 88 11.49 -0.18 2.28
N ALA A 89 10.93 0.44 3.32
CA ALA A 89 10.49 -0.24 4.54
C ALA A 89 9.37 -1.25 4.26
N VAL A 90 8.35 -0.86 3.49
CA VAL A 90 7.27 -1.76 3.05
C VAL A 90 7.83 -2.93 2.24
N GLY A 91 8.71 -2.65 1.29
CA GLY A 91 9.35 -3.68 0.47
C GLY A 91 10.21 -4.65 1.30
N ALA A 92 10.94 -4.14 2.29
CA ALA A 92 11.71 -4.98 3.21
C ALA A 92 10.82 -5.88 4.06
N PHE A 93 9.73 -5.34 4.61
CA PHE A 93 8.75 -6.10 5.37
C PHE A 93 8.13 -7.24 4.53
N VAL A 94 7.72 -6.94 3.30
CA VAL A 94 7.12 -7.93 2.39
C VAL A 94 8.08 -9.08 2.11
N ARG A 95 9.36 -8.79 1.87
CA ARG A 95 10.40 -9.82 1.65
C ARG A 95 10.65 -10.65 2.90
N ASP A 96 10.81 -10.02 4.05
CA ASP A 96 11.05 -10.69 5.33
C ASP A 96 9.88 -11.62 5.71
N ALA A 97 8.65 -11.16 5.49
CA ALA A 97 7.44 -11.92 5.75
C ALA A 97 7.14 -13.00 4.69
N GLY A 98 7.95 -13.15 3.64
CA GLY A 98 7.70 -14.08 2.53
C GLY A 98 6.40 -13.79 1.76
N MET A 99 5.96 -12.54 1.78
CA MET A 99 4.75 -12.08 1.09
C MET A 99 5.03 -11.77 -0.37
N GLN A 100 4.00 -11.94 -1.21
CA GLN A 100 4.05 -11.68 -2.63
C GLN A 100 3.02 -10.60 -2.99
N GLY A 101 3.52 -9.52 -3.56
CA GLY A 101 2.70 -8.48 -4.18
C GLY A 101 2.33 -8.87 -5.62
N CYS A 102 1.28 -8.25 -6.15
CA CYS A 102 0.96 -8.37 -7.58
C CYS A 102 2.16 -7.88 -8.42
N GLY A 103 2.84 -8.80 -9.12
CA GLY A 103 4.00 -8.52 -9.97
C GLY A 103 5.33 -9.14 -9.52
N SER A 104 5.42 -9.70 -8.31
CA SER A 104 6.60 -10.49 -7.92
C SER A 104 6.54 -11.87 -8.61
N ARG A 105 7.23 -12.03 -9.74
CA ARG A 105 7.48 -13.36 -10.28
C ARG A 105 8.34 -14.14 -9.29
N SER A 106 7.86 -15.30 -8.87
CA SER A 106 8.63 -16.32 -8.16
C SER A 106 9.85 -16.69 -9.01
N GLY A 107 11.03 -16.23 -8.59
CA GLY A 107 12.32 -16.76 -9.03
C GLY A 107 12.76 -17.86 -8.09
#